data_AF-M4VIS3-F1
#
_entry.id   AF-M4VIS3-F1
#
_cell.length_a   1.000
_cell.length_b   1.000
_cell.length_c   1.000
_cell.angle_alpha   90.00
_cell.angle_beta   90.00
_cell.angle_gamma   90.00
#
_symmetry.space_group_name_H-M   'P 1'
#
loop_
_entity.id
_entity.type
_entity.pdbx_description
1 polymer ?
#
loop_
_entity_poly.entity_id
_entity_poly.type
_entity_poly.pdbx_seq_one_letter_code
_entity_poly.pdbx_strand_id
1 'polypeptide(L)' 'MFDDDLEPRKKPGAQKKNLEPLSIEELHTYISDLKSEIERAEGEIKRKIAVRDAASSFFKN' A
#
# COMPACT_ATOMS: atom_id res chain seq x y z
N MET A 1 -21.84 11.51 -31.79
CA MET A 1 -21.51 10.47 -30.80
C MET A 1 -20.03 10.68 -30.47
N PHE A 2 -19.72 11.52 -29.47
CA PHE A 2 -18.37 12.02 -29.17
C PHE A 2 -18.12 12.02 -27.64
N ASP A 3 -18.63 11.02 -26.92
CA ASP A 3 -18.51 10.97 -25.45
C ASP A 3 -17.78 9.70 -24.94
N ASP A 4 -17.30 8.81 -25.81
CA ASP A 4 -16.66 7.55 -25.39
C ASP A 4 -15.13 7.66 -25.16
N ASP A 5 -14.50 8.81 -25.42
CA ASP A 5 -13.02 8.96 -25.36
C ASP A 5 -12.54 9.69 -24.08
N LEU A 6 -13.45 9.98 -23.14
CA LEU A 6 -13.15 10.66 -21.87
C LEU A 6 -13.20 9.74 -20.64
N GLU A 7 -13.48 8.45 -20.81
CA GLU A 7 -13.41 7.51 -19.70
C GLU A 7 -11.93 7.27 -19.30
N PRO A 8 -11.55 7.47 -18.03
CA PRO A 8 -10.21 7.14 -17.57
C PRO A 8 -9.99 5.64 -17.82
N ARG A 9 -9.14 5.30 -18.79
CA ARG A 9 -8.73 3.92 -19.03
C ARG A 9 -8.24 3.38 -17.70
N LYS A 10 -8.97 2.43 -17.12
CA LYS A 10 -8.58 1.76 -15.87
C LYS A 10 -7.16 1.27 -16.11
N LYS A 11 -6.18 1.91 -15.45
CA LYS A 11 -4.80 1.44 -15.49
C LYS A 11 -4.88 -0.04 -15.12
N PRO A 12 -4.39 -0.96 -15.98
CA PRO A 12 -4.41 -2.38 -15.64
C PRO A 12 -3.81 -2.47 -14.24
N GLY A 13 -4.66 -2.84 -13.27
CA GLY A 13 -4.30 -2.80 -11.86
C GLY A 13 -2.99 -3.56 -11.72
N ALA A 14 -1.99 -2.95 -11.08
CA ALA A 14 -0.63 -3.48 -10.98
C ALA A 14 -0.71 -5.00 -10.82
N GLN A 15 -0.41 -5.73 -11.90
CA GLN A 15 -0.73 -7.15 -11.94
C GLN A 15 0.02 -7.79 -10.79
N LYS A 16 -0.72 -8.51 -9.94
CA LYS A 16 -0.11 -9.25 -8.83
C LYS A 16 0.96 -10.16 -9.43
N LYS A 17 2.12 -10.24 -8.78
CA LYS A 17 3.22 -11.12 -9.21
C LYS A 17 2.66 -12.53 -9.39
N ASN A 18 2.95 -13.17 -10.53
CA ASN A 18 2.59 -14.57 -10.70
C ASN A 18 3.43 -15.42 -9.73
N LEU A 19 2.76 -16.18 -8.87
CA LEU A 19 3.40 -17.01 -7.85
C LEU A 19 3.56 -18.48 -8.28
N GLU A 20 2.88 -18.90 -9.35
CA GLU A 20 2.95 -20.29 -9.86
C GLU A 20 4.37 -20.80 -10.18
N PRO A 21 5.29 -20.00 -10.77
CA PRO A 21 6.62 -20.50 -11.08
C PRO A 21 7.59 -20.47 -9.89
N LEU A 22 7.19 -19.92 -8.74
CA LEU A 22 8.09 -19.75 -7.59
C LEU A 22 8.20 -21.06 -6.80
N SER A 23 9.41 -21.40 -6.38
CA SER A 23 9.68 -22.45 -5.41
C SER A 23 9.19 -22.08 -4.00
N ILE A 24 9.10 -23.07 -3.12
CA ILE A 24 8.68 -22.87 -1.72
C ILE A 24 9.60 -21.86 -1.01
N GLU A 25 10.92 -21.92 -1.23
CA GLU A 25 11.89 -21.00 -0.64
C GLU A 25 11.71 -19.56 -1.15
N GLU A 26 11.44 -19.41 -2.45
CA GLU A 26 11.15 -18.12 -3.06
C GLU A 26 9.83 -17.53 -2.55
N LEU A 27 8.81 -18.36 -2.30
CA LEU A 27 7.56 -17.94 -1.68
C LEU A 27 7.78 -17.48 -0.23
N HIS A 28 8.61 -18.17 0.54
CA HIS A 28 8.98 -17.73 1.90
C HIS A 28 9.70 -16.39 1.88
N THR A 29 10.65 -16.21 0.96
CA THR A 29 11.37 -14.94 0.77
C THR A 29 10.40 -13.83 0.39
N TYR A 30 9.54 -14.07 -0.60
CA TYR A 30 8.54 -13.11 -1.05
C TYR A 30 7.60 -12.68 0.08
N ILE A 31 7.14 -13.63 0.91
CA ILE A 31 6.31 -13.33 2.08
C ILE A 31 7.07 -12.49 3.11
N SER A 32 8.35 -12.80 3.35
CA SER A 32 9.19 -12.07 4.29
C SER A 32 9.36 -10.60 3.87
N ASP A 33 9.62 -10.37 2.60
CA ASP A 33 9.78 -9.02 2.04
C ASP A 33 8.48 -8.21 2.18
N LEU A 34 7.34 -8.83 1.82
CA LEU A 34 6.04 -8.18 1.95
C LEU A 34 5.69 -7.85 3.41
N LYS A 35 6.00 -8.74 4.36
CA LYS A 35 5.79 -8.47 5.79
C LYS A 35 6.65 -7.32 6.28
N SER A 36 7.90 -7.27 5.87
CA SER A 36 8.81 -6.16 6.22
C SER A 36 8.27 -4.82 5.70
N GLU A 37 7.72 -4.81 4.48
CA GLU A 37 7.09 -3.61 3.92
C GLU A 37 5.81 -3.22 4.66
N ILE A 38 5.00 -4.18 5.10
CA ILE A 38 3.83 -3.93 5.95
C ILE A 38 4.26 -3.28 7.26
N GLU A 39 5.28 -3.82 7.94
CA GLU A 39 5.79 -3.25 9.20
C GLU A 39 6.28 -1.81 9.02
N ARG A 40 6.98 -1.54 7.92
CA ARG A 40 7.42 -0.19 7.57
C ARG A 40 6.23 0.76 7.40
N ALA A 41 5.21 0.34 6.62
CA ALA A 41 4.02 1.12 6.38
C ALA A 41 3.22 1.37 7.67
N GLU A 42 3.06 0.37 8.53
CA GLU A 42 2.44 0.51 9.85
C GLU A 42 3.21 1.50 10.73
N GLY A 43 4.54 1.49 10.68
CA GLY A 43 5.40 2.46 11.36
C GLY A 43 5.12 3.90 10.90
N GLU A 44 5.00 4.14 9.59
CA GLU A 44 4.62 5.45 9.05
C GLU A 44 3.23 5.88 9.52
N ILE A 45 2.26 4.96 9.51
CA ILE A 45 0.88 5.22 9.93
C ILE A 45 0.87 5.65 11.40
N LYS A 46 1.54 4.91 12.27
CA LYS A 46 1.66 5.25 13.70
C LYS A 46 2.25 6.64 13.89
N ARG A 47 3.31 6.99 13.15
CA ARG A 47 3.89 8.35 13.20
C ARG A 47 2.90 9.42 12.76
N LYS A 48 2.18 9.20 11.66
CA LYS A 48 1.17 10.15 11.16
C LYS A 48 0.02 10.35 12.15
N ILE A 49 -0.44 9.28 12.80
CA ILE A 49 -1.47 9.33 13.85
C ILE A 49 -0.96 10.15 15.04
N ALA A 50 0.25 9.88 15.53
CA ALA A 50 0.84 10.62 16.65
C ALA A 50 0.94 12.13 16.36
N VAL A 51 1.35 12.51 15.15
CA VAL A 51 1.38 13.91 14.71
C VAL A 51 -0.01 14.52 14.70
N ARG A 52 -1.01 13.82 14.15
CA ARG A 52 -2.41 14.28 14.13
C ARG A 52 -2.96 14.48 15.54
N ASP A 53 -2.70 13.55 16.44
CA ASP A 53 -3.25 13.57 17.80
C ASP A 53 -2.57 14.65 18.66
N ALA A 54 -1.26 14.87 18.47
CA ALA A 54 -0.55 15.99 19.06
C ALA A 54 -1.10 17.34 18.58
N ALA A 55 -1.33 17.50 17.27
CA ALA A 55 -1.96 18.69 16.71
C ALA A 55 -3.39 18.88 17.27
N SER A 56 -4.19 17.81 17.30
CA SER A 56 -5.57 17.86 17.82
C SER A 56 -5.64 18.24 19.30
N SER A 57 -4.62 17.89 20.08
CA SER A 57 -4.51 18.27 21.49
C SER A 57 -4.07 19.73 21.66
N PHE A 58 -3.25 20.24 20.74
CA PHE A 58 -2.82 21.65 20.72
C PHE A 58 -3.98 22.61 20.40
N PHE A 59 -4.89 22.25 19.49
CA PHE A 59 -6.03 23.09 19.10
C PHE A 59 -7.28 22.96 19.98
N LYS A 60 -7.24 22.14 21.04
CA LYS A 60 -8.36 21.95 21.99
C LYS A 60 -8.23 22.77 23.27
N ASN A 61 -7.17 23.58 23.40
CA ASN A 61 -6.98 24.54 24.50
C ASN A 61 -7.20 25.96 23.99
#